data_AF-A0A510Y561-F1
#
_entry.id   AF-A0A510Y561-F1
#
_cell.length_a   1.000
_cell.length_b   1.000
_cell.length_c   1.000
_cell.angle_alpha   90.00
_cell.angle_beta   90.00
_cell.angle_gamma   90.00
#
_symmetry.space_group_name_H-M   'P 1'
#
loop_
_entity.id
_entity.type
_entity.pdbx_description
1 polymer ?
#
loop_
_entity_poly.entity_id
_entity_poly.type
_entity_poly.pdbx_seq_one_letter_code
_entity_poly.pdbx_strand_id
1 'polypeptide(L)'
;MKRHVLLLMTGLLLILVVLGWNSRQNPFPQVEASEVVAQNALHPVVEERKNEWIQRAEQQGIQVVVTDGYRSVEEQNALYAQGRTTQGEIVTQARGGESYHNYGLAIDFALRTPDGELVWDMERDDNGNGKADWTEAVEIAKELGFNWGGDWPGFKDYPHLEMTFGLSLEELQAAEQQNT
;
A
#
# COMPACT_ATOMS: atom_id res chain seq x y z
N MET A 1 44.07 -31.20 17.99
CA MET A 1 43.98 -30.18 16.92
C MET A 1 42.75 -30.36 15.99
N LYS A 2 41.52 -30.64 16.50
CA LYS A 2 40.33 -30.81 15.61
C LYS A 2 39.01 -30.22 16.16
N ARG A 3 39.04 -29.38 17.20
CA ARG A 3 37.82 -28.80 17.79
C ARG A 3 37.58 -27.33 17.47
N HIS A 4 38.55 -26.62 16.89
CA HIS A 4 38.41 -25.20 16.55
C HIS A 4 37.91 -24.95 15.11
N VAL A 5 38.07 -25.90 14.19
CA VAL A 5 37.64 -25.75 12.78
C VAL A 5 36.11 -25.92 12.62
N LEU A 6 35.46 -26.69 13.50
CA LEU A 6 34.02 -26.99 13.39
C LEU A 6 33.13 -25.80 13.79
N LEU A 7 33.58 -24.92 14.69
CA LEU A 7 32.83 -23.74 15.15
C LEU A 7 32.86 -22.57 14.14
N LEU A 8 33.90 -22.47 13.32
CA LEU A 8 34.01 -21.44 12.27
C LEU A 8 33.09 -21.72 11.08
N MET A 9 32.91 -22.99 10.70
CA MET A 9 32.04 -23.38 9.58
C MET A 9 30.56 -23.17 9.87
N THR A 10 30.11 -23.38 11.12
CA THR A 10 28.72 -23.12 11.53
C THR A 10 28.40 -21.62 11.62
N GLY A 11 29.37 -20.80 12.06
CA GLY A 11 29.22 -19.34 12.09
C GLY A 11 29.14 -18.71 10.71
N LEU A 12 29.96 -19.18 9.75
CA LEU A 12 29.91 -18.71 8.37
C LEU A 12 28.61 -19.12 7.67
N LEU A 13 28.12 -20.34 7.92
CA LEU A 13 26.85 -20.81 7.36
C LEU A 13 25.66 -20.01 7.94
N LEU A 14 25.67 -19.68 9.23
CA LEU A 14 24.66 -18.81 9.85
C LEU A 14 24.70 -17.38 9.30
N ILE A 15 25.89 -16.82 9.06
CA ILE A 15 26.04 -15.49 8.45
C ILE A 15 25.56 -15.51 6.99
N LEU A 16 25.86 -16.56 6.22
CA LEU A 16 25.36 -16.71 4.85
C LEU A 16 23.85 -16.97 4.79
N VAL A 17 23.27 -17.68 5.77
CA VAL A 17 21.81 -17.84 5.93
C VAL A 17 21.16 -16.52 6.33
N VAL A 18 21.77 -15.72 7.21
CA VAL A 18 21.27 -14.38 7.58
C VAL A 18 21.38 -13.41 6.40
N LEU A 19 22.50 -13.41 5.66
CA LEU A 19 22.67 -12.59 4.45
C LEU A 19 21.74 -13.04 3.31
N GLY A 20 21.53 -14.36 3.16
CA GLY A 20 20.60 -14.95 2.20
C GLY A 20 19.12 -14.78 2.59
N TRP A 21 18.81 -14.69 3.89
CA TRP A 21 17.48 -14.34 4.41
C TRP A 21 17.20 -12.85 4.31
N ASN A 22 18.24 -12.01 4.49
CA ASN A 22 18.14 -10.56 4.33
C ASN A 22 18.04 -10.13 2.87
N SER A 23 18.41 -11.01 1.94
CA SER A 23 18.00 -10.96 0.54
C SER A 23 16.68 -11.72 0.36
N ARG A 24 15.64 -11.33 1.11
CA ARG A 24 14.29 -11.46 0.59
C ARG A 24 14.32 -10.74 -0.75
N GLN A 25 14.21 -11.49 -1.83
CA GLN A 25 14.02 -10.91 -3.14
C GLN A 25 12.78 -10.05 -3.02
N ASN A 26 12.95 -8.73 -3.13
CA ASN A 26 11.81 -7.83 -3.24
C ASN A 26 11.06 -8.34 -4.48
N PRO A 27 9.85 -8.91 -4.36
CA PRO A 27 9.21 -9.60 -5.48
C PRO A 27 8.79 -8.61 -6.58
N PHE A 28 8.94 -7.32 -6.31
CA PHE A 28 8.63 -6.24 -7.23
C PHE A 28 9.84 -5.85 -8.10
N PRO A 29 9.57 -5.29 -9.29
CA PRO A 29 10.62 -4.62 -10.07
C PRO A 29 11.34 -3.58 -9.22
N GLN A 30 12.62 -3.37 -9.50
CA GLN A 30 13.35 -2.22 -8.96
C GLN A 30 12.74 -0.96 -9.61
N VAL A 31 12.07 -0.13 -8.81
CA VAL A 31 11.45 1.13 -9.24
C VAL A 31 12.26 2.27 -8.63
N GLU A 32 12.75 3.18 -9.48
CA GLU A 32 13.54 4.32 -9.03
C GLU A 32 12.62 5.49 -8.64
N ALA A 33 12.95 6.20 -7.56
CA ALA A 33 12.15 7.35 -7.11
C ALA A 33 11.94 8.40 -8.21
N SER A 34 12.96 8.65 -9.05
CA SER A 34 12.89 9.59 -10.18
C SER A 34 11.85 9.21 -11.25
N GLU A 35 11.60 7.90 -11.44
CA GLU A 35 10.57 7.41 -12.36
C GLU A 35 9.17 7.66 -11.81
N VAL A 36 9.00 7.49 -10.50
CA VAL A 36 7.74 7.71 -9.80
C VAL A 36 7.35 9.20 -9.86
N VAL A 37 8.26 10.10 -9.47
CA VAL A 37 7.99 11.55 -9.42
C VAL A 37 7.86 12.20 -10.80
N ALA A 38 8.17 11.49 -11.88
CA ALA A 38 8.02 12.01 -13.24
C ALA A 38 6.55 12.00 -13.73
N GLN A 39 5.62 11.42 -12.95
CA GLN A 39 4.24 11.17 -13.35
C GLN A 39 3.25 11.66 -12.30
N ASN A 40 2.20 12.36 -12.75
CA ASN A 40 1.08 12.81 -11.92
C ASN A 40 -0.13 11.89 -12.09
N ALA A 41 0.08 10.59 -11.93
CA ALA A 41 -0.92 9.54 -12.10
C ALA A 41 -0.55 8.31 -11.25
N LEU A 42 -1.43 7.32 -11.16
CA LEU A 42 -1.05 6.03 -10.57
C LEU A 42 0.13 5.43 -11.34
N HIS A 43 1.11 4.91 -10.61
CA HIS A 43 2.24 4.22 -11.20
C HIS A 43 1.73 3.02 -12.02
N PRO A 44 2.27 2.72 -13.21
CA PRO A 44 1.72 1.67 -14.10
C PRO A 44 1.57 0.30 -13.43
N VAL A 45 2.52 -0.10 -12.58
CA VAL A 45 2.43 -1.36 -11.83
C VAL A 45 1.30 -1.33 -10.80
N VAL A 46 1.06 -0.19 -10.15
CA VAL A 46 -0.05 -0.01 -9.19
C VAL A 46 -1.38 -0.10 -9.91
N GLU A 47 -1.49 0.56 -11.07
CA GLU A 47 -2.66 0.51 -11.94
C GLU A 47 -2.98 -0.92 -12.40
N GLU A 48 -1.97 -1.67 -12.87
CA GLU A 48 -2.10 -3.07 -13.26
C GLU A 48 -2.59 -3.94 -12.09
N ARG A 49 -1.94 -3.83 -10.93
CA ARG A 49 -2.26 -4.63 -9.75
C ARG A 49 -3.62 -4.29 -9.15
N LYS A 50 -4.01 -3.02 -9.18
CA LYS A 50 -5.37 -2.57 -8.83
C LYS A 50 -6.40 -3.22 -9.74
N ASN A 51 -6.18 -3.24 -11.04
CA ASN A 51 -7.14 -3.82 -12.00
C ASN A 51 -7.23 -5.36 -11.83
N GLU A 52 -6.12 -6.03 -11.56
CA GLU A 52 -6.11 -7.46 -11.23
C GLU A 52 -6.84 -7.74 -9.91
N TRP A 53 -6.63 -6.90 -8.89
CA TRP A 53 -7.30 -6.99 -7.60
C TRP A 53 -8.82 -6.88 -7.72
N ILE A 54 -9.32 -5.88 -8.45
CA ILE A 54 -10.76 -5.70 -8.72
C ILE A 54 -11.35 -6.96 -9.37
N GLN A 55 -10.68 -7.49 -10.40
CA GLN A 55 -11.15 -8.69 -11.10
C GLN A 55 -11.18 -9.93 -10.20
N ARG A 56 -10.17 -10.13 -9.36
CA ARG A 56 -10.11 -11.26 -8.43
C ARG A 56 -11.16 -11.16 -7.33
N ALA A 57 -11.40 -9.95 -6.80
CA ALA A 57 -12.47 -9.72 -5.83
C ALA A 57 -13.85 -9.99 -6.46
N GLU A 58 -14.08 -9.51 -7.68
CA GLU A 58 -15.34 -9.74 -8.40
C GLU A 58 -15.60 -11.24 -8.66
N GLN A 59 -14.56 -12.03 -8.96
CA GLN A 59 -14.67 -13.48 -9.09
C GLN A 59 -15.10 -14.19 -7.80
N GLN A 60 -14.88 -13.56 -6.64
CA GLN A 60 -15.36 -14.04 -5.34
C GLN A 60 -16.73 -13.44 -4.94
N GLY A 61 -17.37 -12.69 -5.84
CA GLY A 61 -18.65 -12.02 -5.57
C GLY A 61 -18.50 -10.71 -4.77
N ILE A 62 -17.28 -10.20 -4.62
CA ILE A 62 -16.98 -8.99 -3.85
C ILE A 62 -16.80 -7.81 -4.81
N GLN A 63 -17.61 -6.77 -4.65
CA GLN A 63 -17.55 -5.58 -5.51
C GLN A 63 -16.75 -4.48 -4.80
N VAL A 64 -15.46 -4.36 -5.12
CA VAL A 64 -14.60 -3.27 -4.64
C VAL A 64 -14.63 -2.09 -5.60
N VAL A 65 -14.56 -0.87 -5.06
CA VAL A 65 -14.50 0.38 -5.83
C VAL A 65 -13.36 1.24 -5.31
N VAL A 66 -12.45 1.62 -6.19
CA VAL A 66 -11.40 2.60 -5.87
C VAL A 66 -12.03 3.99 -5.79
N THR A 67 -11.91 4.63 -4.63
CA THR A 67 -12.44 5.96 -4.35
C THR A 67 -11.40 7.05 -4.58
N ASP A 68 -10.14 6.75 -4.33
CA ASP A 68 -9.02 7.65 -4.54
C ASP A 68 -7.80 6.89 -5.11
N GLY A 69 -7.00 7.57 -5.93
CA GLY A 69 -5.75 7.06 -6.47
C GLY A 69 -4.65 8.11 -6.28
N TYR A 70 -4.03 8.56 -7.37
CA TYR A 70 -3.14 9.72 -7.30
C TYR A 70 -3.89 10.96 -6.79
N ARG A 71 -3.24 11.72 -5.91
CA ARG A 71 -3.74 12.97 -5.34
C ARG A 71 -2.64 14.02 -5.36
N SER A 72 -2.89 15.23 -5.85
CA SER A 72 -1.87 16.28 -5.84
C SER A 72 -1.49 16.73 -4.42
N VAL A 73 -0.37 17.43 -4.30
CA VAL A 73 0.07 18.06 -3.03
C VAL A 73 -0.99 19.04 -2.51
N GLU A 74 -1.63 19.80 -3.40
CA GLU A 74 -2.70 20.75 -3.07
C GLU A 74 -3.94 20.04 -2.55
N GLU A 75 -4.38 18.98 -3.23
CA GLU A 75 -5.53 18.17 -2.83
C GLU A 75 -5.28 17.50 -1.45
N GLN A 76 -4.08 16.96 -1.23
CA GLN A 76 -3.70 16.38 0.07
C GLN A 76 -3.64 17.43 1.18
N ASN A 77 -3.15 18.63 0.90
CA ASN A 77 -3.18 19.73 1.87
C ASN A 77 -4.61 20.18 2.20
N ALA A 78 -5.52 20.15 1.22
CA ALA A 78 -6.93 20.42 1.45
C ALA A 78 -7.58 19.36 2.37
N LEU A 79 -7.27 18.07 2.17
CA LEU A 79 -7.72 17.00 3.08
C LEU A 79 -7.11 17.13 4.48
N TYR A 80 -5.83 17.47 4.58
CA TYR A 80 -5.16 17.69 5.87
C TYR A 80 -5.81 18.85 6.65
N ALA A 81 -6.31 19.88 5.97
CA ALA A 81 -7.02 20.99 6.59
C ALA A 81 -8.36 20.59 7.24
N GLN A 82 -8.99 19.51 6.77
CA GLN A 82 -10.28 19.03 7.28
C GLN A 82 -10.20 18.63 8.76
N GLY A 83 -11.14 19.13 9.56
CA GLY A 83 -11.19 18.93 11.01
C GLY A 83 -10.10 19.67 11.79
N ARG A 84 -9.24 20.47 11.10
CA ARG A 84 -8.19 21.29 11.70
C ARG A 84 -8.44 22.77 11.49
N THR A 85 -8.46 23.20 10.22
CA THR A 85 -8.71 24.59 9.81
C THR A 85 -10.01 24.73 9.01
N THR A 86 -10.58 23.64 8.52
CA THR A 86 -11.92 23.57 7.92
C THR A 86 -12.81 22.57 8.69
N GLN A 87 -14.13 22.65 8.49
CA GLN A 87 -15.08 21.75 9.15
C GLN A 87 -14.99 20.33 8.57
N GLY A 88 -15.23 19.32 9.41
CA GLY A 88 -15.29 17.90 9.04
C GLY A 88 -14.53 17.04 10.03
N GLU A 89 -14.55 15.72 9.84
CA GLU A 89 -13.71 14.81 10.61
C GLU A 89 -12.28 14.79 10.07
N ILE A 90 -11.31 14.51 10.93
CA ILE A 90 -9.92 14.33 10.50
C ILE A 90 -9.83 13.00 9.74
N VAL A 91 -9.63 13.07 8.43
CA VAL A 91 -9.53 11.89 7.55
C VAL A 91 -8.09 11.49 7.22
N THR A 92 -7.11 12.35 7.51
CA THR A 92 -5.69 12.05 7.27
C THR A 92 -4.78 12.77 8.27
N GLN A 93 -3.60 12.20 8.52
CA GLN A 93 -2.51 12.83 9.25
C GLN A 93 -1.37 13.33 8.35
N ALA A 94 -1.39 13.00 7.06
CA ALA A 94 -0.35 13.35 6.10
C ALA A 94 -0.63 14.71 5.44
N ARG A 95 0.38 15.59 5.39
CA ARG A 95 0.36 16.80 4.56
C ARG A 95 0.67 16.45 3.11
N GLY A 96 0.53 17.43 2.21
CA GLY A 96 0.98 17.27 0.84
C GLY A 96 2.48 16.96 0.77
N GLY A 97 2.83 15.89 0.06
CA GLY A 97 4.18 15.31 -0.01
C GLY A 97 4.47 14.28 1.08
N GLU A 98 3.57 14.07 2.05
CA GLU A 98 3.74 13.07 3.14
C GLU A 98 2.81 11.86 2.95
N SER A 99 2.17 11.73 1.79
CA SER A 99 1.27 10.63 1.44
C SER A 99 1.73 9.93 0.18
N TYR A 100 1.68 8.59 0.15
CA TYR A 100 1.98 7.81 -1.05
C TYR A 100 0.99 8.05 -2.20
N HIS A 101 -0.20 8.60 -1.92
CA HIS A 101 -1.10 9.11 -2.97
C HIS A 101 -0.48 10.25 -3.78
N ASN A 102 0.38 11.07 -3.18
CA ASN A 102 1.08 12.15 -3.88
C ASN A 102 2.09 11.66 -4.92
N TYR A 103 2.41 10.37 -4.87
CA TYR A 103 3.38 9.73 -5.73
C TYR A 103 2.74 8.64 -6.60
N GLY A 104 1.40 8.53 -6.60
CA GLY A 104 0.68 7.51 -7.38
C GLY A 104 0.95 6.06 -6.91
N LEU A 105 1.37 5.90 -5.65
CA LEU A 105 1.75 4.61 -5.05
C LEU A 105 0.70 4.04 -4.09
N ALA A 106 -0.46 4.68 -3.99
CA ALA A 106 -1.56 4.25 -3.12
C ALA A 106 -2.93 4.44 -3.76
N ILE A 107 -3.89 3.67 -3.27
CA ILE A 107 -5.31 3.74 -3.59
C ILE A 107 -6.13 3.62 -2.31
N ASP A 108 -7.27 4.30 -2.27
CA ASP A 108 -8.32 4.06 -1.27
C ASP A 108 -9.48 3.32 -1.91
N PHE A 109 -10.16 2.48 -1.14
CA PHE A 109 -11.32 1.76 -1.64
C PHE A 109 -12.52 1.74 -0.69
N ALA A 110 -13.66 1.36 -1.25
CA ALA A 110 -14.89 1.02 -0.56
C ALA A 110 -15.48 -0.27 -1.15
N LEU A 111 -16.41 -0.89 -0.44
CA LEU A 111 -17.27 -1.93 -1.01
C LEU A 111 -18.46 -1.27 -1.70
N ARG A 112 -18.93 -1.86 -2.80
CA ARG A 112 -20.18 -1.49 -3.46
C ARG A 112 -21.23 -2.53 -3.12
N THR A 113 -22.32 -2.08 -2.54
CA THR A 113 -23.46 -2.94 -2.19
C THR A 113 -24.24 -3.37 -3.44
N PRO A 114 -25.10 -4.42 -3.34
CA PRO A 114 -25.93 -4.85 -4.46
C PRO A 114 -26.90 -3.78 -5.02
N ASP A 115 -27.31 -2.81 -4.20
CA ASP A 115 -28.11 -1.64 -4.60
C ASP A 115 -27.26 -0.47 -5.14
N GLY A 116 -25.94 -0.60 -5.14
CA GLY A 116 -25.00 0.29 -5.81
C GLY A 116 -24.40 1.39 -4.92
N GLU A 117 -24.70 1.38 -3.61
CA GLU A 117 -24.13 2.30 -2.63
C GLU A 117 -22.68 1.95 -2.29
N LEU A 118 -21.87 2.94 -1.94
CA LEU A 118 -20.51 2.71 -1.44
C LEU A 118 -20.51 2.70 0.09
N VAL A 119 -19.88 1.67 0.67
CA VAL A 119 -19.85 1.46 2.11
C VAL A 119 -18.45 1.10 2.60
N TRP A 120 -18.14 1.56 3.82
CA TRP A 120 -16.88 1.32 4.54
C TRP A 120 -17.09 0.41 5.75
N ASP A 121 -17.95 -0.59 5.57
CA ASP A 121 -18.31 -1.54 6.63
C ASP A 121 -17.44 -2.80 6.47
N MET A 122 -16.49 -2.95 7.40
CA MET A 122 -15.52 -4.05 7.40
C MET A 122 -16.11 -5.39 7.85
N GLU A 123 -17.36 -5.42 8.32
CA GLU A 123 -18.02 -6.64 8.82
C GLU A 123 -18.99 -7.23 7.80
N ARG A 124 -19.21 -6.57 6.65
CA ARG A 124 -20.12 -7.05 5.60
C ARG A 124 -19.63 -8.35 4.96
N ASP A 125 -20.59 -9.20 4.61
CA ASP A 125 -20.42 -10.48 3.93
C ASP A 125 -21.57 -10.61 2.90
N ASP A 126 -21.52 -9.79 1.85
CA ASP A 126 -22.53 -9.77 0.79
C ASP A 126 -22.40 -11.02 -0.11
N ASN A 127 -21.22 -11.66 -0.15
CA ASN A 127 -21.04 -12.93 -0.86
C ASN A 127 -21.60 -14.16 -0.08
N GLY A 128 -21.87 -14.01 1.22
CA GLY A 128 -22.55 -14.98 2.08
C GLY A 128 -21.70 -16.20 2.44
N ASN A 129 -20.38 -16.11 2.39
CA ASN A 129 -19.47 -17.23 2.62
C ASN A 129 -19.04 -17.39 4.09
N GLY A 130 -19.46 -16.48 4.98
CA GLY A 130 -19.15 -16.48 6.41
C GLY A 130 -17.86 -15.73 6.76
N LYS A 131 -17.26 -14.99 5.82
CA LYS A 131 -16.13 -14.10 6.04
C LYS A 131 -16.49 -12.70 5.57
N ALA A 132 -15.87 -11.70 6.20
CA ALA A 132 -16.12 -10.33 5.79
C ALA A 132 -15.44 -10.03 4.43
N ASP A 133 -16.21 -9.52 3.48
CA ASP A 133 -15.79 -9.14 2.13
C ASP A 133 -14.60 -8.18 2.15
N TRP A 134 -14.58 -7.24 3.11
CA TRP A 134 -13.45 -6.31 3.29
C TRP A 134 -12.15 -7.03 3.58
N THR A 135 -12.20 -8.05 4.46
CA THR A 135 -11.03 -8.83 4.84
C THR A 135 -10.54 -9.66 3.65
N GLU A 136 -11.45 -10.31 2.94
CA GLU A 136 -11.11 -11.11 1.75
C GLU A 136 -10.52 -10.22 0.64
N ALA A 137 -11.10 -9.06 0.38
CA ALA A 137 -10.57 -8.09 -0.57
C ALA A 137 -9.14 -7.65 -0.21
N VAL A 138 -8.88 -7.36 1.07
CA VAL A 138 -7.54 -7.00 1.56
C VAL A 138 -6.56 -8.16 1.43
N GLU A 139 -6.98 -9.40 1.71
CA GLU A 139 -6.13 -10.59 1.54
C GLU A 139 -5.68 -10.74 0.08
N ILE A 140 -6.59 -10.58 -0.88
CA ILE A 140 -6.26 -10.57 -2.32
C ILE A 140 -5.29 -9.43 -2.65
N ALA A 141 -5.51 -8.22 -2.13
CA ALA A 141 -4.61 -7.09 -2.37
C ALA A 141 -3.18 -7.38 -1.86
N LYS A 142 -3.05 -7.99 -0.67
CA LYS A 142 -1.76 -8.39 -0.09
C LYS A 142 -1.06 -9.46 -0.92
N GLU A 143 -1.79 -10.43 -1.45
CA GLU A 143 -1.23 -11.42 -2.39
C GLU A 143 -0.66 -10.77 -3.66
N LEU A 144 -1.26 -9.67 -4.10
CA LEU A 144 -0.80 -8.87 -5.25
C LEU A 144 0.29 -7.87 -4.88
N GLY A 145 0.64 -7.78 -3.59
CA GLY A 145 1.77 -7.02 -3.10
C GLY A 145 1.46 -5.66 -2.50
N PHE A 146 0.20 -5.33 -2.28
CA PHE A 146 -0.17 -4.15 -1.50
C PHE A 146 0.10 -4.36 -0.01
N ASN A 147 0.58 -3.33 0.65
CA ASN A 147 0.44 -3.17 2.10
C ASN A 147 -0.92 -2.53 2.40
N TRP A 148 -1.48 -2.83 3.57
CA TRP A 148 -2.79 -2.33 3.98
C TRP A 148 -2.69 -1.40 5.19
N GLY A 149 -3.33 -0.23 5.13
CA GLY A 149 -3.31 0.75 6.21
C GLY A 149 -3.98 0.27 7.51
N GLY A 150 -4.86 -0.74 7.44
CA GLY A 150 -5.44 -1.39 8.62
C GLY A 150 -4.44 -2.21 9.46
N ASP A 151 -3.29 -2.57 8.88
CA ASP A 151 -2.20 -3.26 9.58
C ASP A 151 -1.26 -2.29 10.32
N TRP A 152 -1.38 -0.98 10.08
CA TRP A 152 -0.49 0.00 10.70
C TRP A 152 -0.63 -0.03 12.24
N PRO A 153 0.48 0.08 12.99
CA PRO A 153 0.46 0.05 14.44
C PRO A 153 -0.14 1.33 15.08
N GLY A 154 -0.21 2.41 14.30
CA GLY A 154 -0.69 3.72 14.73
C GLY A 154 -2.10 4.04 14.25
N PHE A 155 -2.27 5.21 13.65
CA PHE A 155 -3.52 5.62 13.01
C PHE A 155 -3.84 4.65 11.88
N LYS A 156 -4.85 3.80 12.08
CA LYS A 156 -5.26 2.82 11.07
C LYS A 156 -6.10 3.51 10.00
N ASP A 157 -5.71 3.29 8.76
CA ASP A 157 -6.43 3.77 7.60
C ASP A 157 -6.97 2.56 6.83
N TYR A 158 -8.20 2.16 7.14
CA TYR A 158 -8.76 0.92 6.63
C TYR A 158 -9.00 0.95 5.11
N PRO A 159 -9.44 2.05 4.48
CA PRO A 159 -9.52 2.15 3.02
C PRO A 159 -8.18 2.03 2.28
N HIS A 160 -7.06 2.33 2.94
CA HIS A 160 -5.77 2.57 2.28
C HIS A 160 -5.03 1.30 1.89
N LEU A 161 -4.62 1.22 0.63
CA LEU A 161 -3.70 0.21 0.09
C LEU A 161 -2.51 0.91 -0.59
N GLU A 162 -1.29 0.46 -0.32
CA GLU A 162 -0.08 1.05 -0.92
C GLU A 162 0.91 0.02 -1.45
N MET A 163 1.65 0.38 -2.49
CA MET A 163 2.75 -0.40 -3.05
C MET A 163 3.95 0.53 -3.25
N THR A 164 4.82 0.57 -2.25
CA THR A 164 5.91 1.56 -2.17
C THR A 164 7.16 1.14 -2.94
N PHE A 165 7.25 -0.12 -3.37
CA PHE A 165 8.45 -0.73 -3.95
C PHE A 165 9.68 -0.71 -3.03
N GLY A 166 9.50 -0.39 -1.75
CA GLY A 166 10.58 -0.18 -0.79
C GLY A 166 11.07 1.27 -0.70
N LEU A 167 10.48 2.19 -1.47
CA LEU A 167 10.80 3.62 -1.42
C LEU A 167 10.18 4.28 -0.19
N SER A 168 10.99 5.04 0.52
CA SER A 168 10.57 5.93 1.60
C SER A 168 10.00 7.25 1.05
N LEU A 169 9.17 7.92 1.85
CA LEU A 169 8.73 9.29 1.55
C LEU A 169 9.93 10.26 1.40
N GLU A 170 10.99 10.04 2.17
CA GLU A 170 12.21 10.87 2.12
C GLU A 170 12.92 10.76 0.77
N GLU A 171 13.03 9.55 0.21
CA GLU A 171 13.59 9.33 -1.12
C GLU A 171 12.73 9.97 -2.21
N LEU A 172 11.41 9.85 -2.10
CA LEU A 172 10.46 10.44 -3.05
C LEU A 172 10.50 11.98 -3.01
N GLN A 173 10.50 12.58 -1.82
CA GLN A 173 10.64 14.02 -1.64
C GLN A 173 11.99 14.55 -2.16
N ALA A 174 13.08 13.81 -1.95
CA ALA A 174 14.39 14.18 -2.45
C ALA A 174 14.45 14.13 -4.00
N ALA A 175 13.78 13.17 -4.62
CA ALA A 175 13.69 13.07 -6.08
C ALA A 175 12.85 14.22 -6.68
N GLU A 176 11.73 14.58 -6.05
CA GLU A 176 10.88 15.71 -6.46
C GLU A 176 11.66 17.03 -6.50
N GLN A 177 12.48 17.29 -5.47
CA GLN A 177 13.31 18.49 -5.38
C GLN A 177 14.39 18.56 -6.45
N GLN A 178 14.87 17.43 -6.97
CA GLN A 178 15.87 17.39 -8.04
C GLN A 178 15.26 17.63 -9.43
N ASN A 179 13.95 17.44 -9.57
CA ASN A 179 13.20 17.68 -10.81
C ASN A 179 12.66 19.12 -10.93
N THR A 180 12.84 19.95 -9.90
CA THR A 180 12.39 21.36 -9.86
C THR A 180 13.54 22.32 -10.16
#